data_AF-A0A8C7ZS04-F1
#
_entry.id   AF-A0A8C7ZS04-F1
#
_cell.length_a   1.000
_cell.length_b   1.000
_cell.length_c   1.000
_cell.angle_alpha   90.00
_cell.angle_beta   90.00
_cell.angle_gamma   90.00
#
_symmetry.space_group_name_H-M   'P 1'
#
loop_
_entity.id
_entity.type
_entity.pdbx_description
1 polymer ?
#
loop_
_entity_poly.entity_id
_entity_poly.type
_entity_poly.pdbx_seq_one_letter_code
_entity_poly.pdbx_strand_id
1 'polypeptide(L)'
;CLNPAWLKRSSHAAESTDGQVKKKTKQEATKSRRYNEDYVLMGFTSTSSDPPQALCFFCGEKLANASMKPSHLQRHLTTKHGCHVGKAPEFFRRKLSEFKSSQATMRKVSTKSAKALEASYAVSLLVAKAKKPFTIAEDLLLPAAVVLAETMLDKKSADTLKTVPLSNDTVCRRIDTMGTDIMEQVVGKLGDSFSLQLDESTDVSGHAQLVAFVRYIDTDDICEHILFCKEMEGRTTGEDIFNVVNMFFTRNAISWKSCSSVCTDAAASMTGSARGLIARMRKGNPDIKWTHCVIHREALASKKMSPVLHDVLNDSIKVINFIKSRPLNALLFRSLCENTGAEHTELLLVLSRLFELRAEVHTFLTEHGSPHATMFENKDWLAKLCYLADIFRKLNELNMSLQGKDTSILNLDDKVGGFLKKAEIWKRACDQEDFTCFPQLDVFLSNENVGTAPVKLVIVGHLANLISGFHSYFPDMDEKFVQLDWVRNRFLLSEANRSKLPVTHQEKLMEVASDRGLQMKFGASTLTQFWLCVKQEHPELGQKALEQLLPFASTYLCEASFSAMMLIKTKQRNRLCLEKSLITAVASLPPRMTKILSEVQAHISH
;
A
#
# COMPACT_ATOMS: atom_id res chain seq x y z
N CYS A 1 21.25 -36.27 -13.82
CA CYS A 1 22.55 -36.34 -14.51
C CYS A 1 23.53 -35.38 -13.84
N LEU A 2 24.60 -35.97 -13.27
CA LEU A 2 25.93 -35.41 -12.95
C LEU A 2 26.06 -34.19 -12.02
N ASN A 3 26.36 -34.54 -10.76
CA ASN A 3 27.32 -33.84 -9.89
C ASN A 3 28.75 -33.99 -10.48
N PRO A 4 29.69 -33.05 -10.27
CA PRO A 4 30.71 -33.35 -9.23
C PRO A 4 31.24 -32.13 -8.43
N ALA A 5 31.66 -32.47 -7.21
CA ALA A 5 32.41 -31.69 -6.24
C ALA A 5 33.95 -31.69 -6.51
N TRP A 6 34.71 -31.13 -5.53
CA TRP A 6 36.18 -31.18 -5.24
C TRP A 6 36.91 -29.84 -5.43
N LEU A 7 37.75 -29.27 -4.52
CA LEU A 7 38.66 -29.73 -3.44
C LEU A 7 38.71 -28.66 -2.30
N LYS A 8 38.58 -28.95 -0.99
CA LYS A 8 39.54 -29.48 0.04
C LYS A 8 40.98 -28.96 -0.01
N ARG A 9 41.41 -28.33 1.11
CA ARG A 9 42.58 -28.77 1.90
C ARG A 9 42.59 -28.17 3.32
N SER A 10 42.68 -29.07 4.29
CA SER A 10 42.99 -28.88 5.70
C SER A 10 44.49 -28.62 5.93
N SER A 11 44.82 -28.10 7.12
CA SER A 11 45.96 -28.60 7.90
C SER A 11 45.84 -28.26 9.38
N HIS A 12 46.42 -29.14 10.19
CA HIS A 12 46.18 -29.44 11.60
C HIS A 12 46.66 -28.45 12.65
N ALA A 13 45.97 -28.58 13.80
CA ALA A 13 46.31 -28.37 15.20
C ALA A 13 47.79 -28.43 15.65
N ALA A 14 48.09 -27.63 16.67
CA ALA A 14 49.00 -27.97 17.77
C ALA A 14 48.50 -27.32 19.08
N GLU A 15 48.38 -28.12 20.14
CA GLU A 15 48.10 -27.72 21.53
C GLU A 15 49.36 -27.12 22.19
N SER A 16 49.19 -26.18 23.12
CA SER A 16 49.81 -26.25 24.46
C SER A 16 49.45 -25.03 25.35
N THR A 17 48.86 -25.35 26.52
CA THR A 17 49.13 -24.82 27.86
C THR A 17 49.26 -23.32 28.14
N ASP A 18 48.30 -22.84 28.94
CA ASP A 18 48.47 -22.21 30.26
C ASP A 18 49.20 -20.85 30.40
N GLY A 19 48.67 -20.01 31.29
CA GLY A 19 49.35 -18.80 31.77
C GLY A 19 48.55 -17.51 31.64
N GLN A 20 47.59 -17.31 32.55
CA GLN A 20 47.12 -15.97 32.91
C GLN A 20 48.30 -15.12 33.41
N VAL A 21 48.70 -14.11 32.64
CA VAL A 21 49.53 -13.01 33.15
C VAL A 21 48.81 -11.69 32.88
N LYS A 22 48.20 -11.15 33.94
CA LYS A 22 47.73 -9.76 34.02
C LYS A 22 48.93 -8.82 33.86
N LYS A 23 49.21 -8.36 32.63
CA LYS A 23 50.04 -7.16 32.43
C LYS A 23 49.17 -5.92 32.61
N LYS A 24 49.31 -5.28 33.77
CA LYS A 24 48.88 -3.89 34.01
C LYS A 24 49.58 -2.99 32.98
N THR A 25 48.87 -2.60 31.92
CA THR A 25 49.34 -1.54 31.03
C THR A 25 49.18 -0.22 31.77
N LYS A 26 50.30 0.33 32.22
CA LYS A 26 50.41 1.70 32.72
C LYS A 26 50.01 2.61 31.56
N GLN A 27 48.79 3.16 31.58
CA GLN A 27 48.39 4.23 30.67
C GLN A 27 49.23 5.47 31.02
N GLU A 28 50.39 5.62 30.36
CA GLU A 28 50.95 6.96 30.18
C GLU A 28 50.00 7.71 29.27
N ALA A 29 49.33 8.73 29.80
CA ALA A 29 48.62 9.69 29.00
C ALA A 29 49.61 10.33 28.02
N THR A 30 49.65 9.84 26.78
CA THR A 30 50.40 10.45 25.70
C THR A 30 49.95 11.89 25.57
N LYS A 31 50.79 12.84 26.00
CA LYS A 31 50.58 14.29 25.79
C LYS A 31 50.34 14.51 24.29
N SER A 32 49.10 14.80 23.93
CA SER A 32 48.75 15.24 22.58
C SER A 32 49.51 16.53 22.27
N ARG A 33 50.27 16.52 21.17
CA ARG A 33 50.98 17.71 20.69
C ARG A 33 49.98 18.66 20.04
N ARG A 34 50.06 19.95 20.39
CA ARG A 34 49.31 21.01 19.74
C ARG A 34 49.99 21.40 18.42
N TYR A 35 49.18 21.79 17.44
CA TYR A 35 49.67 22.28 16.16
C TYR A 35 50.33 23.67 16.34
N ASN A 36 51.41 23.94 15.62
CA ASN A 36 52.07 25.25 15.55
C ASN A 36 51.97 25.77 14.11
N GLU A 37 51.64 27.05 13.94
CA GLU A 37 51.56 27.75 12.65
C GLU A 37 52.89 27.71 11.87
N ASP A 38 54.03 27.60 12.54
CA ASP A 38 55.34 27.46 11.89
C ASP A 38 55.47 26.18 11.06
N TYR A 39 54.61 25.18 11.30
CA TYR A 39 54.58 23.94 10.51
C TYR A 39 54.14 24.17 9.06
N VAL A 40 53.52 25.33 8.76
CA VAL A 40 53.24 25.74 7.39
C VAL A 40 54.52 25.87 6.57
N LEU A 41 55.62 26.35 7.16
CA LEU A 41 56.92 26.45 6.51
C LEU A 41 57.57 25.08 6.25
N MET A 42 57.04 24.02 6.87
CA MET A 42 57.46 22.63 6.65
C MET A 42 56.49 21.88 5.73
N GLY A 43 55.47 22.55 5.17
CA GLY A 43 54.52 21.93 4.25
C GLY A 43 53.25 21.35 4.88
N PHE A 44 52.93 21.71 6.13
CA PHE A 44 51.82 21.10 6.87
C PHE A 44 50.71 22.09 7.28
N THR A 45 49.50 21.56 7.42
CA THR A 45 48.34 22.23 8.02
C THR A 45 47.65 21.30 9.03
N SER A 46 46.77 21.80 9.89
CA SER A 46 46.05 20.97 10.87
C SER A 46 44.78 20.36 10.28
N THR A 47 44.46 19.14 10.71
CA THR A 47 43.14 18.55 10.53
C THR A 47 42.18 19.04 11.61
N SER A 48 40.87 19.00 11.34
CA SER A 48 39.80 19.29 12.31
C SER A 48 39.50 18.14 13.28
N SER A 49 40.43 17.18 13.43
CA SER A 49 40.29 16.05 14.36
C SER A 49 40.76 16.43 15.77
N ASP A 50 40.23 15.78 16.80
CA ASP A 50 40.73 15.91 18.17
C ASP A 50 41.33 14.55 18.63
N PRO A 51 42.66 14.45 18.84
CA PRO A 51 43.65 15.52 18.70
C PRO A 51 44.00 15.88 17.24
N PRO A 52 44.47 17.12 16.98
CA PRO A 52 44.83 17.55 15.63
C PRO A 52 45.98 16.72 15.08
N GLN A 53 45.91 16.41 13.80
CA GLN A 53 46.95 15.72 13.03
C GLN A 53 47.57 16.71 12.02
N ALA A 54 48.84 16.49 11.69
CA ALA A 54 49.50 17.27 10.64
C ALA A 54 49.16 16.65 9.27
N LEU A 55 48.62 17.46 8.37
CA LEU A 55 48.27 17.11 7.00
C LEU A 55 49.24 17.82 6.05
N CYS A 56 49.98 17.05 5.25
CA CYS A 56 50.87 17.63 4.24
C CYS A 56 50.04 18.19 3.08
N PHE A 57 50.21 19.47 2.74
CA PHE A 57 49.46 20.09 1.64
C PHE A 57 50.09 19.89 0.26
N PHE A 58 51.22 19.18 0.16
CA PHE A 58 51.83 18.78 -1.12
C PHE A 58 51.39 17.39 -1.58
N CYS A 59 51.27 16.41 -0.66
CA CYS A 59 50.88 15.04 -0.99
C CYS A 59 49.56 14.57 -0.36
N GLY A 60 48.95 15.35 0.53
CA GLY A 60 47.70 14.99 1.22
C GLY A 60 47.85 13.94 2.33
N GLU A 61 49.07 13.55 2.69
CA GLU A 61 49.34 12.53 3.72
C GLU A 61 49.06 13.07 5.14
N LYS A 62 48.33 12.29 5.94
CA LYS A 62 48.05 12.58 7.35
C LYS A 62 49.08 11.89 8.24
N LEU A 63 49.73 12.65 9.12
CA LEU A 63 50.67 12.13 10.10
C LEU A 63 50.00 12.03 11.47
N ALA A 64 50.22 10.89 12.15
CA ALA A 64 49.78 10.69 13.52
C ALA A 64 50.31 11.81 14.44
N ASN A 65 49.57 12.14 15.50
CA ASN A 65 49.92 13.24 16.43
C ASN A 65 51.35 13.09 17.01
N ALA A 66 51.77 11.85 17.31
CA ALA A 66 53.12 11.53 17.79
C ALA A 66 54.24 11.92 16.80
N SER A 67 53.92 12.01 15.51
CA SER A 67 54.84 12.38 14.42
C SER A 67 54.87 13.88 14.12
N MET A 68 54.14 14.72 14.85
CA MET A 68 54.19 16.19 14.71
C MET A 68 55.42 16.85 15.34
N LYS A 69 56.52 16.10 15.52
CA LYS A 69 57.80 16.69 15.92
C LYS A 69 58.38 17.47 14.73
N PRO A 70 58.91 18.69 14.91
CA PRO A 70 59.52 19.47 13.83
C PRO A 70 60.55 18.69 13.02
N SER A 71 61.39 17.86 13.66
CA SER A 71 62.36 17.00 12.99
C SER A 71 61.73 15.96 12.06
N HIS A 72 60.54 15.46 12.38
CA HIS A 72 59.82 14.49 11.56
C HIS A 72 59.10 15.16 10.39
N LEU A 73 58.52 16.34 10.61
CA LEU A 73 57.90 17.15 9.55
C LEU A 73 58.95 17.63 8.54
N GLN A 74 60.08 18.12 9.04
CA GLN A 74 61.23 18.50 8.21
C GLN A 74 61.77 17.30 7.44
N ARG A 75 61.92 16.13 8.09
CA ARG A 75 62.33 14.90 7.40
C ARG A 75 61.36 14.53 6.27
N HIS A 76 60.05 14.63 6.49
CA HIS A 76 59.05 14.37 5.44
C HIS A 76 59.19 15.35 4.28
N LEU A 77 59.37 16.65 4.55
CA LEU A 77 59.63 17.66 3.51
C LEU A 77 60.90 17.31 2.71
N THR A 78 61.99 16.96 3.39
CA THR A 78 63.26 16.61 2.72
C THR A 78 63.17 15.32 1.91
N THR A 79 62.52 14.27 2.41
CA THR A 79 62.51 12.96 1.76
C THR A 79 61.44 12.83 0.66
N LYS A 80 60.26 13.40 0.85
CA LYS A 80 59.15 13.29 -0.13
C LYS A 80 59.01 14.51 -1.03
N HIS A 81 59.51 15.67 -0.61
CA HIS A 81 59.33 16.95 -1.28
C HIS A 81 60.65 17.76 -1.34
N GLY A 82 61.77 17.07 -1.56
CA GLY A 82 63.12 17.65 -1.51
C GLY A 82 63.33 18.88 -2.40
N CYS A 83 62.58 18.98 -3.51
CA CYS A 83 62.59 20.14 -4.41
C CYS A 83 61.98 21.43 -3.82
N HIS A 84 61.35 21.36 -2.64
CA HIS A 84 60.73 22.48 -1.95
C HIS A 84 61.50 22.93 -0.70
N VAL A 85 62.57 22.23 -0.34
CA VAL A 85 63.45 22.61 0.78
C VAL A 85 64.12 23.95 0.48
N GLY A 86 64.11 24.88 1.43
CA GLY A 86 64.75 26.19 1.31
C GLY A 86 63.98 27.23 0.49
N LYS A 87 62.73 26.95 0.08
CA LYS A 87 61.87 27.95 -0.57
C LYS A 87 61.43 29.04 0.43
N ALA A 88 61.16 30.24 -0.09
CA ALA A 88 60.74 31.38 0.72
C ALA A 88 59.39 31.12 1.44
N PRO A 89 59.13 31.72 2.63
CA PRO A 89 57.87 31.58 3.35
C PRO A 89 56.61 31.87 2.53
N GLU A 90 56.66 32.83 1.61
CA GLU A 90 55.53 33.17 0.73
C GLU A 90 55.13 32.00 -0.17
N PHE A 91 56.09 31.18 -0.61
CA PHE A 91 55.82 30.00 -1.43
C PHE A 91 54.93 28.99 -0.70
N PHE A 92 55.24 28.71 0.57
CA PHE A 92 54.47 27.78 1.40
C PHE A 92 53.08 28.33 1.72
N ARG A 93 52.95 29.63 2.03
CA ARG A 93 51.64 30.26 2.25
C ARG A 93 50.76 30.22 1.00
N ARG A 94 51.33 30.46 -0.19
CA ARG A 94 50.60 30.35 -1.46
C ARG A 94 50.14 28.91 -1.71
N LYS A 95 51.01 27.92 -1.52
CA LYS A 95 50.67 26.50 -1.71
C LYS A 95 49.61 26.01 -0.71
N LEU A 96 49.65 26.49 0.53
CA LEU A 96 48.59 26.22 1.50
C LEU A 96 47.24 26.81 1.06
N SER A 97 47.23 28.03 0.50
CA SER A 97 46.01 28.65 -0.04
C SER A 97 45.43 27.85 -1.22
N GLU A 98 46.28 27.43 -2.16
CA GLU A 98 45.90 26.56 -3.28
C GLU A 98 45.30 25.24 -2.79
N PHE A 99 45.93 24.60 -1.79
CA PHE A 99 45.45 23.36 -1.20
C PHE A 99 44.11 23.52 -0.48
N LYS A 100 43.94 24.59 0.32
CA LYS A 100 42.66 24.91 0.98
C LYS A 100 41.55 25.20 -0.05
N SER A 101 41.87 25.91 -1.13
CA SER A 101 40.94 26.17 -2.25
C SER A 101 40.55 24.89 -2.98
N SER A 102 41.51 23.98 -3.22
CA SER A 102 41.26 22.66 -3.80
C SER A 102 40.38 21.79 -2.89
N GLN A 103 40.67 21.74 -1.57
CA GLN A 103 39.80 21.04 -0.61
C GLN A 103 38.39 21.63 -0.56
N ALA A 104 38.25 22.96 -0.59
CA ALA A 104 36.96 23.61 -0.60
C ALA A 104 36.17 23.28 -1.88
N THR A 105 36.86 23.20 -3.02
CA THR A 105 36.27 22.82 -4.31
C THR A 105 35.84 21.36 -4.31
N MET A 106 36.68 20.44 -3.84
CA MET A 106 36.35 19.02 -3.69
C MET A 106 35.17 18.78 -2.75
N ARG A 107 35.11 19.49 -1.61
CA ARG A 107 33.96 19.46 -0.69
C ARG A 107 32.70 19.99 -1.35
N LYS A 108 32.78 21.07 -2.13
CA LYS A 108 31.64 21.64 -2.88
C LYS A 108 31.13 20.69 -3.97
N VAL A 109 32.01 19.99 -4.69
CA VAL A 109 31.64 18.99 -5.69
C VAL A 109 30.97 17.77 -5.04
N SER A 110 31.56 17.25 -3.95
CA SER A 110 30.99 16.14 -3.18
C SER A 110 29.59 16.46 -2.61
N THR A 111 29.42 17.64 -2.01
CA THR A 111 28.12 18.09 -1.47
C THR A 111 27.08 18.36 -2.55
N LYS A 112 27.48 18.90 -3.71
CA LYS A 112 26.57 19.04 -4.88
C LYS A 112 26.11 17.67 -5.40
N SER A 113 27.00 16.69 -5.51
CA SER A 113 26.65 15.33 -5.95
C SER A 113 25.65 14.65 -5.00
N ALA A 114 25.80 14.87 -3.69
CA ALA A 114 24.90 14.30 -2.68
C ALA A 114 23.49 14.90 -2.76
N LYS A 115 23.38 16.23 -2.91
CA LYS A 115 22.09 16.90 -3.07
C LYS A 115 21.40 16.53 -4.38
N ALA A 116 22.16 16.37 -5.48
CA ALA A 116 21.61 15.89 -6.75
C ALA A 116 21.09 14.45 -6.64
N LEU A 117 21.81 13.59 -5.91
CA LEU A 117 21.38 12.22 -5.63
C LEU A 117 20.07 12.22 -4.81
N GLU A 118 19.99 13.00 -3.73
CA GLU A 118 18.80 13.16 -2.90
C GLU A 118 17.59 13.66 -3.72
N ALA A 119 17.78 14.75 -4.47
CA ALA A 119 16.75 15.32 -5.33
C ALA A 119 16.21 14.29 -6.34
N SER A 120 17.09 13.50 -6.95
CA SER A 120 16.64 12.51 -7.91
C SER A 120 15.89 11.34 -7.25
N TYR A 121 16.19 10.96 -6.00
CA TYR A 121 15.38 9.97 -5.27
C TYR A 121 14.01 10.53 -4.92
N ALA A 122 13.96 11.79 -4.49
CA ALA A 122 12.71 12.48 -4.20
C ALA A 122 11.81 12.58 -5.45
N VAL A 123 12.36 12.99 -6.60
CA VAL A 123 11.62 13.03 -7.87
C VAL A 123 11.18 11.63 -8.30
N SER A 124 12.04 10.62 -8.19
CA SER A 124 11.68 9.22 -8.51
C SER A 124 10.53 8.71 -7.64
N LEU A 125 10.51 9.08 -6.36
CA LEU A 125 9.41 8.74 -5.44
C LEU A 125 8.11 9.42 -5.89
N LEU A 126 8.15 10.69 -6.28
CA LEU A 126 6.98 11.40 -6.80
C LEU A 126 6.43 10.75 -8.08
N VAL A 127 7.31 10.37 -9.01
CA VAL A 127 6.93 9.67 -10.25
C VAL A 127 6.23 8.34 -9.93
N ALA A 128 6.78 7.56 -9.00
CA ALA A 128 6.18 6.29 -8.55
C ALA A 128 4.81 6.51 -7.89
N LYS A 129 4.71 7.45 -6.94
CA LYS A 129 3.44 7.78 -6.24
C LYS A 129 2.36 8.28 -7.19
N ALA A 130 2.75 9.03 -8.22
CA ALA A 130 1.85 9.49 -9.28
C ALA A 130 1.52 8.41 -10.32
N LYS A 131 2.13 7.22 -10.22
CA LYS A 131 1.93 6.07 -11.12
C LYS A 131 2.24 6.43 -12.58
N LYS A 132 3.20 7.34 -12.81
CA LYS A 132 3.54 7.83 -14.15
C LYS A 132 4.63 6.99 -14.82
N PRO A 133 4.76 7.07 -16.16
CA PRO A 133 5.93 6.54 -16.88
C PRO A 133 7.23 7.13 -16.35
N PHE A 134 8.30 6.33 -16.28
CA PHE A 134 9.58 6.82 -15.75
C PHE A 134 10.22 7.89 -16.66
N THR A 135 9.99 7.78 -17.97
CA THR A 135 10.47 8.75 -18.96
C THR A 135 9.94 10.16 -18.72
N ILE A 136 8.81 10.33 -18.01
CA ILE A 136 8.28 11.67 -17.68
C ILE A 136 9.31 12.54 -16.94
N ALA A 137 10.23 11.91 -16.19
CA ALA A 137 11.25 12.60 -15.45
C ALA A 137 12.28 13.27 -16.38
N GLU A 138 12.72 12.57 -17.42
CA GLU A 138 13.66 13.06 -18.43
C GLU A 138 12.98 13.90 -19.51
N ASP A 139 11.78 13.50 -19.96
CA ASP A 139 11.07 14.10 -21.09
C ASP A 139 10.41 15.44 -20.73
N LEU A 140 9.97 15.60 -19.46
CA LEU A 140 9.15 16.74 -19.06
C LEU A 140 9.59 17.39 -17.75
N LEU A 141 9.74 16.63 -16.67
CA LEU A 141 9.97 17.22 -15.34
C LEU A 141 11.31 17.97 -15.27
N LEU A 142 12.40 17.35 -15.73
CA LEU A 142 13.71 17.97 -15.74
C LEU A 142 13.77 19.18 -16.70
N PRO A 143 13.35 19.08 -17.97
CA PRO A 143 13.29 20.24 -18.87
C PRO A 143 12.46 21.40 -18.31
N ALA A 144 11.27 21.11 -17.75
CA ALA A 144 10.42 22.14 -17.17
C ALA A 144 11.10 22.83 -15.98
N ALA A 145 11.73 22.06 -15.08
CA ALA A 145 12.47 22.62 -13.94
C ALA A 145 13.65 23.49 -14.38
N VAL A 146 14.36 23.10 -15.44
CA VAL A 146 15.47 23.87 -16.04
C VAL A 146 14.96 25.19 -16.63
N VAL A 147 13.88 25.17 -17.41
CA VAL A 147 13.29 26.38 -18.01
C VAL A 147 12.83 27.35 -16.92
N LEU A 148 12.16 26.86 -15.88
CA LEU A 148 11.74 27.68 -14.75
C LEU A 148 12.93 28.30 -14.02
N ALA A 149 13.98 27.51 -13.72
CA ALA A 149 15.17 28.01 -13.04
C ALA A 149 15.94 29.04 -13.89
N GLU A 150 16.06 28.83 -15.20
CA GLU A 150 16.76 29.77 -16.08
C GLU A 150 15.99 31.09 -16.21
N THR A 151 14.66 31.02 -16.28
CA THR A 151 13.79 32.19 -16.45
C THR A 151 13.61 32.99 -15.16
N MET A 152 13.42 32.30 -14.02
CA MET A 152 13.06 32.94 -12.75
C MET A 152 14.25 33.21 -11.83
N LEU A 153 15.35 32.46 -11.99
CA LEU A 153 16.52 32.55 -11.11
C LEU A 153 17.74 32.99 -11.92
N ASP A 154 18.48 32.04 -12.49
CA ASP A 154 19.64 32.27 -13.34
C ASP A 154 20.06 30.99 -14.08
N LYS A 155 20.90 31.16 -15.12
CA LYS A 155 21.46 30.05 -15.89
C LYS A 155 22.28 29.07 -15.05
N LYS A 156 22.95 29.55 -13.99
CA LYS A 156 23.79 28.72 -13.12
C LYS A 156 22.95 27.73 -12.29
N SER A 157 21.77 28.15 -11.86
CA SER A 157 20.79 27.33 -11.14
C SER A 157 20.20 26.28 -12.08
N ALA A 158 19.85 26.69 -13.31
CA ALA A 158 19.40 25.79 -14.36
C ALA A 158 20.45 24.70 -14.70
N ASP A 159 21.72 25.09 -14.88
CA ASP A 159 22.82 24.15 -15.12
C ASP A 159 23.08 23.23 -13.92
N THR A 160 22.81 23.69 -12.69
CA THR A 160 22.87 22.83 -11.50
C THR A 160 21.77 21.78 -11.52
N LEU A 161 20.55 22.11 -11.95
CA LEU A 161 19.45 21.14 -12.06
C LEU A 161 19.72 20.06 -13.11
N LYS A 162 20.40 20.39 -14.22
CA LYS A 162 20.80 19.40 -15.24
C LYS A 162 21.71 18.30 -14.69
N THR A 163 22.38 18.53 -13.56
CA THR A 163 23.23 17.51 -12.91
C THR A 163 22.44 16.45 -12.13
N VAL A 164 21.13 16.63 -11.96
CA VAL A 164 20.24 15.69 -11.26
C VAL A 164 19.93 14.53 -12.20
N PRO A 165 20.41 13.30 -11.92
CA PRO A 165 20.28 12.21 -12.88
C PRO A 165 18.85 11.67 -12.86
N LEU A 166 18.07 11.92 -13.91
CA LEU A 166 16.65 11.57 -13.99
C LEU A 166 16.30 10.74 -15.23
N SER A 167 17.28 10.05 -15.81
CA SER A 167 17.00 9.17 -16.95
C SER A 167 16.00 8.05 -16.58
N ASN A 168 15.29 7.51 -17.58
CA ASN A 168 14.35 6.41 -17.40
C ASN A 168 14.91 5.27 -16.52
N ASP A 169 16.13 4.82 -16.83
CA ASP A 169 16.79 3.72 -16.11
C ASP A 169 17.22 4.11 -14.70
N THR A 170 17.61 5.39 -14.51
CA THR A 170 17.96 5.92 -13.19
C THR A 170 16.75 5.94 -12.29
N VAL A 171 15.61 6.43 -12.79
CA VAL A 171 14.35 6.46 -12.06
C VAL A 171 13.89 5.04 -11.73
N CYS A 172 13.94 4.11 -12.69
CA CYS A 172 13.62 2.70 -12.48
C CYS A 172 14.44 2.10 -11.32
N ARG A 173 15.77 2.22 -11.37
CA ARG A 173 16.66 1.71 -10.32
C ARG A 173 16.37 2.30 -8.94
N ARG A 174 16.08 3.61 -8.88
CA ARG A 174 15.78 4.28 -7.60
C ARG A 174 14.48 3.79 -7.00
N ILE A 175 13.46 3.59 -7.85
CA ILE A 175 12.19 2.99 -7.46
C ILE A 175 12.42 1.56 -6.95
N ASP A 176 13.24 0.76 -7.64
CA ASP A 176 13.57 -0.60 -7.19
C ASP A 176 14.25 -0.63 -5.82
N THR A 177 15.20 0.28 -5.59
CA THR A 177 15.87 0.45 -4.28
C THR A 177 14.87 0.84 -3.20
N MET A 178 14.01 1.84 -3.45
CA MET A 178 13.01 2.29 -2.48
C MET A 178 11.97 1.20 -2.18
N GLY A 179 11.48 0.50 -3.19
CA GLY A 179 10.54 -0.61 -3.02
C GLY A 179 11.15 -1.78 -2.26
N THR A 180 12.45 -2.02 -2.41
CA THR A 180 13.17 -3.02 -1.63
C THR A 180 13.34 -2.60 -0.18
N ASP A 181 13.74 -1.36 0.09
CA ASP A 181 13.83 -0.85 1.46
C ASP A 181 12.47 -0.87 2.18
N ILE A 182 11.39 -0.47 1.51
CA ILE A 182 10.03 -0.56 2.09
C ILE A 182 9.68 -2.00 2.46
N MET A 183 9.92 -2.96 1.55
CA MET A 183 9.68 -4.38 1.83
C MET A 183 10.50 -4.87 3.04
N GLU A 184 11.79 -4.54 3.09
CA GLU A 184 12.66 -4.89 4.22
C GLU A 184 12.17 -4.28 5.54
N GLN A 185 11.69 -3.03 5.51
CA GLN A 185 11.12 -2.40 6.69
C GLN A 185 9.87 -3.14 7.18
N VAL A 186 8.96 -3.48 6.27
CA VAL A 186 7.74 -4.22 6.62
C VAL A 186 8.09 -5.57 7.21
N VAL A 187 8.97 -6.34 6.56
CA VAL A 187 9.46 -7.64 7.05
C VAL A 187 10.10 -7.51 8.42
N GLY A 188 10.96 -6.51 8.63
CA GLY A 188 11.63 -6.28 9.91
C GLY A 188 10.71 -5.84 11.05
N LYS A 189 9.50 -5.37 10.73
CA LYS A 189 8.47 -4.99 11.70
C LYS A 189 7.46 -6.11 11.98
N LEU A 190 7.47 -7.20 11.22
CA LEU A 190 6.61 -8.35 11.51
C LEU A 190 7.03 -8.99 12.84
N GLY A 191 6.20 -8.79 13.86
CA GLY A 191 6.39 -9.42 15.16
C GLY A 191 5.85 -10.84 15.24
N ASP A 192 5.53 -11.28 16.45
CA ASP A 192 5.05 -12.64 16.73
C ASP A 192 3.64 -12.93 16.22
N SER A 193 2.88 -11.91 15.82
CA SER A 193 1.53 -12.08 15.26
C SER A 193 1.23 -11.05 14.19
N PHE A 194 0.81 -11.52 13.02
CA PHE A 194 0.32 -10.70 11.91
C PHE A 194 -0.80 -11.42 11.16
N SER A 195 -1.62 -10.67 10.44
CA SER A 195 -2.61 -11.18 9.50
C SER A 195 -2.18 -10.89 8.06
N LEU A 196 -2.65 -11.74 7.15
CA LEU A 196 -2.35 -11.65 5.73
C LEU A 196 -3.63 -11.40 4.95
N GLN A 197 -3.56 -10.59 3.90
CA GLN A 197 -4.59 -10.47 2.90
C GLN A 197 -3.96 -10.84 1.56
N LEU A 198 -4.63 -11.72 0.81
CA LEU A 198 -4.16 -12.20 -0.48
C LEU A 198 -5.28 -12.10 -1.51
N ASP A 199 -4.91 -11.62 -2.68
CA ASP A 199 -5.78 -11.61 -3.84
C ASP A 199 -4.96 -11.70 -5.12
N GLU A 200 -5.59 -12.17 -6.21
CA GLU A 200 -4.98 -12.32 -7.52
C GLU A 200 -5.78 -11.59 -8.58
N SER A 201 -5.08 -10.93 -9.49
CA SER A 201 -5.71 -10.32 -10.66
C SER A 201 -4.80 -10.40 -11.87
N THR A 202 -5.39 -10.42 -13.06
CA THR A 202 -4.65 -10.50 -14.32
C THR A 202 -4.28 -9.11 -14.82
N ASP A 203 -3.02 -8.90 -15.18
CA ASP A 203 -2.55 -7.64 -15.74
C ASP A 203 -2.89 -7.47 -17.24
N VAL A 204 -2.61 -6.30 -17.80
CA VAL A 204 -2.88 -5.97 -19.23
C VAL A 204 -2.20 -6.90 -20.25
N SER A 205 -1.22 -7.68 -19.81
CA SER A 205 -0.44 -8.61 -20.63
C SER A 205 -0.94 -10.05 -20.49
N GLY A 206 -1.94 -10.30 -19.64
CA GLY A 206 -2.49 -11.63 -19.39
C GLY A 206 -1.79 -12.42 -18.30
N HIS A 207 -0.85 -11.81 -17.56
CA HIS A 207 -0.17 -12.49 -16.45
C HIS A 207 -0.92 -12.27 -15.14
N ALA A 208 -1.14 -13.35 -14.39
CA ALA A 208 -1.73 -13.29 -13.05
C ALA A 208 -0.72 -12.71 -12.05
N GLN A 209 -1.15 -11.72 -11.26
CA GLN A 209 -0.35 -11.03 -10.26
C GLN A 209 -0.96 -11.28 -8.88
N LEU A 210 -0.23 -11.97 -8.01
CA LEU A 210 -0.59 -12.19 -6.62
C LEU A 210 -0.08 -11.02 -5.77
N VAL A 211 -0.99 -10.33 -5.10
CA VAL A 211 -0.66 -9.24 -4.18
C VAL A 211 -0.92 -9.67 -2.75
N ALA A 212 0.02 -9.35 -1.87
CA ALA A 212 -0.08 -9.65 -0.45
C ALA A 212 0.04 -8.36 0.38
N PHE A 213 -0.90 -8.17 1.30
CA PHE A 213 -0.80 -7.16 2.36
C PHE A 213 -0.70 -7.85 3.71
N VAL A 214 0.01 -7.20 4.63
CA VAL A 214 0.13 -7.62 6.03
C VAL A 214 -0.47 -6.57 6.93
N ARG A 215 -1.09 -7.04 8.01
CA ARG A 215 -1.57 -6.20 9.10
C ARG A 215 -0.99 -6.73 10.41
N TYR A 216 -0.30 -5.87 11.14
CA TYR A 216 0.48 -6.23 12.32
C TYR A 216 0.45 -5.09 13.34
N ILE A 217 0.75 -5.40 14.59
CA ILE A 217 0.83 -4.40 15.67
C ILE A 217 2.23 -3.76 15.63
N ASP A 218 2.29 -2.44 15.56
CA ASP A 218 3.52 -1.65 15.65
C ASP A 218 3.35 -0.55 16.70
N THR A 219 4.26 -0.50 17.67
CA THR A 219 4.37 0.50 18.76
C THR A 219 3.03 0.83 19.45
N ASP A 220 2.18 1.66 18.82
CA ASP A 220 0.94 2.19 19.37
C ASP A 220 -0.31 1.90 18.51
N ASP A 221 -0.19 1.25 17.33
CA ASP A 221 -1.35 0.94 16.48
C ASP A 221 -1.21 -0.36 15.68
N ILE A 222 -2.29 -0.77 15.03
CA ILE A 222 -2.27 -1.78 13.98
C ILE A 222 -1.98 -1.09 12.66
N CYS A 223 -0.91 -1.52 11.98
CA CYS A 223 -0.48 -0.97 10.71
C CYS A 223 -0.76 -1.93 9.56
N GLU A 224 -1.07 -1.37 8.38
CA GLU A 224 -1.31 -2.12 7.15
C GLU A 224 -0.31 -1.73 6.06
N HIS A 225 0.41 -2.70 5.52
CA HIS A 225 1.38 -2.46 4.46
C HIS A 225 1.39 -3.56 3.41
N ILE A 226 1.72 -3.18 2.18
CA ILE A 226 2.00 -4.14 1.12
C ILE A 226 3.24 -4.94 1.49
N LEU A 227 3.16 -6.26 1.38
CA LEU A 227 4.27 -7.17 1.64
C LEU A 227 5.02 -7.49 0.33
N PHE A 228 4.28 -7.93 -0.69
CA PHE A 228 4.83 -8.21 -2.01
C PHE A 228 3.77 -8.14 -3.11
N CYS A 229 4.25 -8.12 -4.35
CA CYS A 229 3.49 -8.38 -5.56
C CYS A 229 4.31 -9.33 -6.43
N LYS A 230 3.76 -10.50 -6.75
CA LYS A 230 4.48 -11.56 -7.47
C LYS A 230 3.68 -12.02 -8.67
N GLU A 231 4.35 -12.09 -9.81
CA GLU A 231 3.81 -12.72 -11.01
C GLU A 231 3.72 -14.24 -10.80
N MET A 232 2.62 -14.83 -11.25
CA MET A 232 2.39 -16.27 -11.19
C MET A 232 2.90 -16.93 -12.48
N GLU A 233 3.94 -17.77 -12.37
CA GLU A 233 4.61 -18.42 -13.53
C GLU A 233 3.88 -19.69 -14.04
N GLY A 234 2.76 -20.08 -13.43
CA GLY A 234 2.08 -21.34 -13.69
C GLY A 234 0.56 -21.26 -13.57
N ARG A 235 -0.07 -22.31 -13.04
CA ARG A 235 -1.51 -22.31 -12.76
C ARG A 235 -1.77 -21.43 -11.53
N THR A 236 -2.97 -20.87 -11.39
CA THR A 236 -3.39 -20.11 -10.20
C THR A 236 -4.02 -21.04 -9.15
N THR A 237 -3.45 -22.24 -8.96
CA THR A 237 -3.99 -23.19 -7.96
C THR A 237 -3.56 -22.83 -6.54
N GLY A 238 -4.24 -23.37 -5.54
CA GLY A 238 -3.86 -23.19 -4.13
C GLY A 238 -2.45 -23.67 -3.81
N GLU A 239 -1.89 -24.61 -4.57
CA GLU A 239 -0.50 -25.05 -4.45
C GLU A 239 0.48 -24.00 -4.94
N ASP A 240 0.23 -23.45 -6.13
CA ASP A 240 1.08 -22.46 -6.76
C ASP A 240 1.14 -21.20 -5.90
N ILE A 241 -0.03 -20.74 -5.43
CA ILE A 241 -0.14 -19.59 -4.52
C ILE A 241 0.61 -19.87 -3.22
N PHE A 242 0.40 -21.03 -2.60
CA PHE A 242 1.11 -21.42 -1.37
C PHE A 242 2.63 -21.42 -1.58
N ASN A 243 3.13 -21.95 -2.69
CA ASN A 243 4.55 -22.01 -2.98
C ASN A 243 5.16 -20.62 -3.12
N VAL A 244 4.47 -19.69 -3.80
CA VAL A 244 4.92 -18.29 -3.91
C VAL A 244 5.02 -17.64 -2.52
N VAL A 245 3.99 -17.76 -1.69
CA VAL A 245 4.02 -17.20 -0.33
C VAL A 245 5.08 -17.87 0.54
N ASN A 246 5.20 -19.20 0.48
CA ASN A 246 6.16 -19.97 1.26
C ASN A 246 7.61 -19.67 0.86
N MET A 247 7.89 -19.50 -0.44
CA MET A 247 9.21 -19.07 -0.91
C MET A 247 9.55 -17.67 -0.38
N PHE A 248 8.60 -16.74 -0.40
CA PHE A 248 8.80 -15.41 0.19
C PHE A 248 9.07 -15.50 1.69
N PHE A 249 8.28 -16.27 2.43
CA PHE A 249 8.42 -16.43 3.88
C PHE A 249 9.77 -17.06 4.23
N THR A 250 10.16 -18.13 3.53
CA THR A 250 11.44 -18.82 3.73
C THR A 250 12.62 -17.89 3.45
N ARG A 251 12.58 -17.14 2.34
CA ARG A 251 13.66 -16.21 1.95
C ARG A 251 13.84 -15.06 2.96
N ASN A 252 12.74 -14.64 3.60
CA ASN A 252 12.74 -13.53 4.56
C ASN A 252 12.71 -14.01 6.02
N ALA A 253 12.91 -15.30 6.28
CA ALA A 253 12.87 -15.91 7.61
C ALA A 253 11.57 -15.60 8.41
N ILE A 254 10.43 -15.49 7.71
CA ILE A 254 9.12 -15.27 8.32
C ILE A 254 8.52 -16.62 8.73
N SER A 255 8.16 -16.74 10.01
CA SER A 255 7.53 -17.95 10.54
C SER A 255 6.04 -18.00 10.22
N TRP A 256 5.58 -19.15 9.70
CA TRP A 256 4.14 -19.42 9.56
C TRP A 256 3.39 -19.39 10.90
N LYS A 257 4.06 -19.70 12.02
CA LYS A 257 3.44 -19.65 13.36
C LYS A 257 3.03 -18.23 13.75
N SER A 258 3.68 -17.21 13.19
CA SER A 258 3.37 -15.81 13.45
C SER A 258 2.22 -15.30 12.57
N CYS A 259 1.83 -16.03 11.53
CA CYS A 259 0.64 -15.69 10.74
C CYS A 259 -0.59 -16.20 11.48
N SER A 260 -1.41 -15.31 12.04
CA SER A 260 -2.58 -15.64 12.87
C SER A 260 -3.87 -15.75 12.07
N SER A 261 -3.98 -15.01 10.95
CA SER A 261 -5.17 -15.02 10.12
C SER A 261 -4.90 -14.65 8.66
N VAL A 262 -5.79 -15.09 7.77
CA VAL A 262 -5.74 -14.78 6.34
C VAL A 262 -7.10 -14.38 5.79
N CYS A 263 -7.15 -13.32 4.97
CA CYS A 263 -8.32 -12.88 4.23
C CYS A 263 -8.15 -13.12 2.72
N THR A 264 -9.16 -13.73 2.07
CA THR A 264 -9.21 -13.97 0.61
C THR A 264 -10.65 -13.89 0.05
N ASP A 265 -10.79 -13.92 -1.27
CA ASP A 265 -12.05 -13.92 -2.05
C ASP A 265 -12.87 -15.23 -2.02
N ALA A 266 -12.41 -16.22 -1.25
CA ALA A 266 -12.96 -17.57 -1.18
C ALA A 266 -12.98 -18.40 -2.47
N ALA A 267 -12.24 -18.03 -3.52
CA ALA A 267 -12.13 -18.87 -4.72
C ALA A 267 -11.70 -20.30 -4.38
N ALA A 268 -12.04 -21.27 -5.22
CA ALA A 268 -11.76 -22.69 -4.96
C ALA A 268 -10.25 -22.96 -4.77
N SER A 269 -9.38 -22.20 -5.45
CA SER A 269 -7.93 -22.20 -5.27
C SER A 269 -7.51 -21.75 -3.87
N MET A 270 -8.27 -20.86 -3.22
CA MET A 270 -8.01 -20.38 -1.87
C MET A 270 -8.56 -21.34 -0.81
N THR A 271 -9.82 -21.77 -0.93
CA THR A 271 -10.58 -22.42 0.15
C THR A 271 -10.78 -23.92 0.00
N GLY A 272 -10.35 -24.53 -1.11
CA GLY A 272 -10.50 -25.97 -1.34
C GLY A 272 -10.01 -26.82 -0.16
N SER A 273 -10.86 -27.71 0.34
CA SER A 273 -10.66 -28.43 1.61
C SER A 273 -9.35 -29.22 1.71
N ALA A 274 -8.88 -29.81 0.61
CA ALA A 274 -7.62 -30.57 0.57
C ALA A 274 -6.48 -29.87 -0.19
N ARG A 275 -6.82 -29.08 -1.21
CA ARG A 275 -5.85 -28.53 -2.18
C ARG A 275 -5.77 -27.00 -2.18
N GLY A 276 -6.68 -26.33 -1.48
CA GLY A 276 -6.71 -24.88 -1.38
C GLY A 276 -5.54 -24.32 -0.58
N LEU A 277 -5.22 -23.05 -0.82
CA LEU A 277 -4.20 -22.31 -0.09
C LEU A 277 -4.35 -22.46 1.42
N ILE A 278 -5.55 -22.21 1.97
CA ILE A 278 -5.78 -22.19 3.42
C ILE A 278 -5.53 -23.57 4.04
N ALA A 279 -5.92 -24.65 3.37
CA ALA A 279 -5.66 -26.02 3.83
C ALA A 279 -4.15 -26.32 3.90
N ARG A 280 -3.36 -25.76 2.98
CA ARG A 280 -1.89 -25.91 2.97
C ARG A 280 -1.24 -25.05 4.05
N MET A 281 -1.69 -23.81 4.22
CA MET A 281 -1.21 -22.91 5.27
C MET A 281 -1.43 -23.50 6.67
N ARG A 282 -2.57 -24.15 6.90
CA ARG A 282 -2.87 -24.84 8.16
C ARG A 282 -1.93 -26.01 8.50
N LYS A 283 -1.18 -26.54 7.53
CA LYS A 283 -0.10 -27.50 7.82
C LYS A 283 1.09 -26.85 8.52
N GLY A 284 1.36 -25.58 8.22
CA GLY A 284 2.43 -24.79 8.86
C GLY A 284 1.99 -24.13 10.17
N ASN A 285 0.72 -23.72 10.26
CA ASN A 285 0.10 -23.23 11.49
C ASN A 285 -1.39 -23.65 11.55
N PRO A 286 -1.74 -24.70 12.32
CA PRO A 286 -3.11 -25.21 12.43
C PRO A 286 -4.12 -24.17 12.92
N ASP A 287 -3.68 -23.17 13.68
CA ASP A 287 -4.53 -22.17 14.33
C ASP A 287 -4.87 -20.97 13.43
N ILE A 288 -4.42 -20.97 12.17
CA ILE A 288 -4.75 -19.89 11.21
C ILE A 288 -6.27 -19.77 11.04
N LYS A 289 -6.77 -18.59 11.41
CA LYS A 289 -8.14 -18.16 11.13
C LYS A 289 -8.24 -17.70 9.68
N TRP A 290 -9.34 -18.04 9.02
CA TRP A 290 -9.60 -17.57 7.68
C TRP A 290 -10.85 -16.70 7.66
N THR A 291 -10.74 -15.57 6.97
CA THR A 291 -11.83 -14.62 6.75
C THR A 291 -12.14 -14.57 5.27
N HIS A 292 -13.40 -14.78 4.91
CA HIS A 292 -13.88 -14.51 3.56
C HIS A 292 -14.16 -13.01 3.43
N CYS A 293 -13.53 -12.36 2.44
CA CYS A 293 -13.70 -10.94 2.14
C CYS A 293 -15.17 -10.52 2.15
N VAL A 294 -15.51 -9.54 2.99
CA VAL A 294 -16.87 -9.02 3.12
C VAL A 294 -17.41 -8.44 1.80
N ILE A 295 -16.56 -7.81 0.99
CA ILE A 295 -16.93 -7.17 -0.28
C ILE A 295 -17.33 -8.25 -1.30
N HIS A 296 -16.52 -9.30 -1.41
CA HIS A 296 -16.84 -10.46 -2.25
C HIS A 296 -18.10 -11.19 -1.76
N ARG A 297 -18.26 -11.36 -0.44
CA ARG A 297 -19.48 -11.96 0.15
C ARG A 297 -20.73 -11.14 -0.13
N GLU A 298 -20.65 -9.82 0.01
CA GLU A 298 -21.74 -8.89 -0.30
C GLU A 298 -22.15 -9.05 -1.76
N ALA A 299 -21.19 -8.97 -2.70
CA ALA A 299 -21.47 -9.15 -4.11
C ALA A 299 -22.10 -10.52 -4.44
N LEU A 300 -21.68 -11.59 -3.76
CA LEU A 300 -22.27 -12.92 -3.90
C LEU A 300 -23.69 -12.99 -3.32
N ALA A 301 -23.94 -12.38 -2.16
CA ALA A 301 -25.26 -12.31 -1.53
C ALA A 301 -26.26 -11.54 -2.41
N SER A 302 -25.79 -10.49 -3.08
CA SER A 302 -26.57 -9.61 -3.94
C SER A 302 -26.84 -10.17 -5.35
N LYS A 303 -26.21 -11.30 -5.72
CA LYS A 303 -26.26 -11.85 -7.08
C LYS A 303 -27.59 -12.54 -7.44
N LYS A 304 -28.31 -13.08 -6.46
CA LYS A 304 -29.54 -13.83 -6.70
C LYS A 304 -30.68 -12.88 -7.05
N MET A 305 -31.30 -13.10 -8.21
CA MET A 305 -32.38 -12.26 -8.73
C MET A 305 -33.48 -13.14 -9.33
N SER A 306 -34.74 -12.66 -9.31
CA SER A 306 -35.84 -13.37 -9.97
C SER A 306 -35.63 -13.38 -11.49
N PRO A 307 -36.12 -14.40 -12.22
CA PRO A 307 -36.00 -14.45 -13.68
C PRO A 307 -36.53 -13.18 -14.36
N VAL A 308 -37.67 -12.67 -13.88
CA VAL A 308 -38.31 -11.46 -14.43
C VAL A 308 -37.41 -10.24 -14.32
N LEU A 309 -36.76 -10.01 -13.18
CA LEU A 309 -35.84 -8.88 -13.01
C LEU A 309 -34.52 -9.12 -13.77
N HIS A 310 -34.07 -10.38 -13.86
CA HIS A 310 -32.89 -10.74 -14.63
C HIS A 310 -33.08 -10.47 -16.13
N ASP A 311 -34.26 -10.74 -16.68
CA ASP A 311 -34.60 -10.44 -18.06
C ASP A 311 -34.57 -8.93 -18.33
N VAL A 312 -35.18 -8.12 -17.45
CA VAL A 312 -35.14 -6.65 -17.52
C VAL A 312 -33.69 -6.14 -17.51
N LEU A 313 -32.85 -6.69 -16.62
CA LEU A 313 -31.43 -6.33 -16.56
C LEU A 313 -30.69 -6.72 -17.85
N ASN A 314 -30.88 -7.93 -18.35
CA ASN A 314 -30.24 -8.41 -19.57
C ASN A 314 -30.65 -7.58 -20.79
N ASP A 315 -31.94 -7.24 -20.91
CA ASP A 315 -32.43 -6.39 -21.99
C ASP A 315 -31.86 -4.98 -21.90
N SER A 316 -31.77 -4.42 -20.70
CA SER A 316 -31.09 -3.14 -20.45
C SER A 316 -29.62 -3.18 -20.90
N ILE A 317 -28.90 -4.27 -20.58
CA ILE A 317 -27.51 -4.47 -21.00
C ILE A 317 -27.40 -4.58 -22.53
N LYS A 318 -28.31 -5.31 -23.19
CA LYS A 318 -28.34 -5.42 -24.66
C LYS A 318 -28.56 -4.06 -25.32
N VAL A 319 -29.47 -3.25 -24.79
CA VAL A 319 -29.74 -1.89 -25.30
C VAL A 319 -28.50 -1.00 -25.15
N ILE A 320 -27.88 -0.98 -23.97
CA ILE A 320 -26.67 -0.18 -23.74
C ILE A 320 -25.54 -0.66 -24.67
N ASN A 321 -25.34 -1.97 -24.80
CA ASN A 321 -24.33 -2.53 -25.68
C ASN A 321 -24.61 -2.23 -27.16
N PHE A 322 -25.86 -2.25 -27.61
CA PHE A 322 -26.22 -1.90 -28.99
C PHE A 322 -25.79 -0.46 -29.33
N ILE A 323 -26.08 0.49 -28.43
CA ILE A 323 -25.72 1.89 -28.60
C ILE A 323 -24.19 2.07 -28.53
N LYS A 324 -23.51 1.40 -27.59
CA LYS A 324 -22.06 1.57 -27.37
C LYS A 324 -21.16 0.74 -28.28
N SER A 325 -21.68 -0.31 -28.91
CA SER A 325 -20.87 -1.27 -29.69
C SER A 325 -20.22 -0.65 -30.92
N ARG A 326 -20.83 0.41 -31.48
CA ARG A 326 -20.33 1.09 -32.68
C ARG A 326 -20.05 2.56 -32.34
N PRO A 327 -18.83 3.08 -32.63
CA PRO A 327 -18.52 4.50 -32.44
C PRO A 327 -19.54 5.42 -33.13
N LEU A 328 -20.03 5.03 -34.32
CA LEU A 328 -21.07 5.78 -35.04
C LEU A 328 -22.39 5.84 -34.24
N ASN A 329 -22.85 4.73 -33.66
CA ASN A 329 -24.07 4.70 -32.87
C ASN A 329 -23.95 5.60 -31.63
N ALA A 330 -22.79 5.57 -30.96
CA ALA A 330 -22.52 6.43 -29.82
C ALA A 330 -22.51 7.93 -30.21
N LEU A 331 -21.93 8.28 -31.38
CA LEU A 331 -21.94 9.65 -31.91
C LEU A 331 -23.35 10.11 -32.30
N LEU A 332 -24.13 9.26 -32.99
CA LEU A 332 -25.50 9.56 -33.39
C LEU A 332 -26.42 9.71 -32.17
N PHE A 333 -26.28 8.84 -31.17
CA PHE A 333 -27.02 8.95 -29.92
C PHE A 333 -26.67 10.22 -29.15
N ARG A 334 -25.37 10.58 -29.09
CA ARG A 334 -24.94 11.85 -28.48
C ARG A 334 -25.59 13.04 -29.16
N SER A 335 -25.56 13.08 -30.49
CA SER A 335 -26.18 14.16 -31.26
C SER A 335 -27.69 14.23 -31.02
N LEU A 336 -28.37 13.08 -30.92
CA LEU A 336 -29.79 13.02 -30.56
C LEU A 336 -30.04 13.64 -29.17
N CYS A 337 -29.27 13.25 -28.15
CA CYS A 337 -29.38 13.80 -26.80
C CYS A 337 -29.11 15.32 -26.73
N GLU A 338 -28.13 15.81 -27.50
CA GLU A 338 -27.82 17.24 -27.58
C GLU A 338 -28.97 18.02 -28.24
N ASN A 339 -29.59 17.44 -29.27
CA ASN A 339 -30.72 18.06 -29.98
C ASN A 339 -32.03 18.05 -29.15
N THR A 340 -32.24 17.04 -28.29
CA THR A 340 -33.41 16.97 -27.40
C THR A 340 -33.22 17.75 -26.10
N GLY A 341 -32.03 18.31 -25.85
CA GLY A 341 -31.72 19.06 -24.63
C GLY A 341 -31.59 18.16 -23.40
N ALA A 342 -31.26 16.88 -23.57
CA ALA A 342 -31.06 15.97 -22.45
C ALA A 342 -29.92 16.47 -21.54
N GLU A 343 -30.08 16.34 -20.22
CA GLU A 343 -29.04 16.66 -19.23
C GLU A 343 -27.73 15.87 -19.46
N HIS A 344 -27.86 14.80 -20.25
CA HIS A 344 -26.99 13.66 -20.24
C HIS A 344 -26.80 13.17 -21.67
N THR A 345 -25.58 13.31 -22.20
CA THR A 345 -25.30 13.09 -23.64
C THR A 345 -24.65 11.74 -23.96
N GLU A 346 -24.33 10.95 -22.93
CA GLU A 346 -23.71 9.64 -23.06
C GLU A 346 -24.34 8.62 -22.10
N LEU A 347 -24.45 7.37 -22.57
CA LEU A 347 -24.88 6.21 -21.78
C LEU A 347 -23.67 5.52 -21.12
N LEU A 348 -23.70 5.47 -19.79
CA LEU A 348 -22.82 4.63 -18.98
C LEU A 348 -23.55 3.32 -18.63
N LEU A 349 -22.84 2.32 -18.11
CA LEU A 349 -23.42 1.05 -17.62
C LEU A 349 -24.22 1.25 -16.31
N VAL A 350 -24.97 2.35 -16.21
CA VAL A 350 -25.73 2.77 -15.03
C VAL A 350 -27.21 2.76 -15.42
N LEU A 351 -28.01 1.93 -14.76
CA LEU A 351 -29.44 1.78 -15.12
C LEU A 351 -30.25 3.07 -14.91
N SER A 352 -29.91 3.89 -13.92
CA SER A 352 -30.53 5.22 -13.72
C SER A 352 -30.40 6.08 -14.97
N ARG A 353 -29.22 6.08 -15.59
CA ARG A 353 -28.93 6.83 -16.82
C ARG A 353 -29.74 6.33 -18.02
N LEU A 354 -29.92 5.00 -18.12
CA LEU A 354 -30.76 4.40 -19.15
C LEU A 354 -32.22 4.83 -19.01
N PHE A 355 -32.72 4.91 -17.78
CA PHE A 355 -34.09 5.34 -17.52
C PHE A 355 -34.29 6.85 -17.72
N GLU A 356 -33.32 7.69 -17.34
CA GLU A 356 -33.35 9.13 -17.58
C GLU A 356 -33.45 9.44 -19.07
N LEU A 357 -32.63 8.76 -19.88
CA LEU A 357 -32.58 8.91 -21.34
C LEU A 357 -33.58 8.03 -22.10
N ARG A 358 -34.61 7.51 -21.43
CA ARG A 358 -35.51 6.50 -22.02
C ARG A 358 -36.22 6.99 -23.30
N ALA A 359 -36.51 8.29 -23.41
CA ALA A 359 -37.19 8.87 -24.57
C ALA A 359 -36.24 8.95 -25.78
N GLU A 360 -35.01 9.42 -25.56
CA GLU A 360 -33.95 9.44 -26.56
C GLU A 360 -33.57 8.03 -26.99
N VAL A 361 -33.46 7.10 -26.04
CA VAL A 361 -33.16 5.70 -26.31
C VAL A 361 -34.28 5.05 -27.12
N HIS A 362 -35.54 5.26 -26.77
CA HIS A 362 -36.68 4.77 -27.54
C HIS A 362 -36.66 5.31 -28.98
N THR A 363 -36.44 6.62 -29.15
CA THR A 363 -36.35 7.27 -30.46
C THR A 363 -35.22 6.67 -31.28
N PHE A 364 -34.01 6.60 -30.71
CA PHE A 364 -32.83 6.04 -31.35
C PHE A 364 -33.05 4.58 -31.78
N LEU A 365 -33.59 3.73 -30.90
CA LEU A 365 -33.85 2.33 -31.21
C LEU A 365 -34.89 2.16 -32.31
N THR A 366 -35.91 3.02 -32.33
CA THR A 366 -36.96 3.02 -33.36
C THR A 366 -36.39 3.38 -34.73
N GLU A 367 -35.59 4.44 -34.81
CA GLU A 367 -34.92 4.87 -36.06
C GLU A 367 -33.98 3.79 -36.62
N HIS A 368 -33.37 3.00 -35.73
CA HIS A 368 -32.45 1.92 -36.10
C HIS A 368 -33.15 0.56 -36.26
N GLY A 369 -34.49 0.50 -36.19
CA GLY A 369 -35.27 -0.73 -36.38
C GLY A 369 -34.97 -1.82 -35.34
N SER A 370 -34.54 -1.45 -34.13
CA SER A 370 -34.21 -2.42 -33.09
C SER A 370 -35.48 -2.97 -32.43
N PRO A 371 -35.60 -4.30 -32.24
CA PRO A 371 -36.77 -4.90 -31.59
C PRO A 371 -36.87 -4.54 -30.10
N HIS A 372 -35.83 -3.95 -29.51
CA HIS A 372 -35.83 -3.52 -28.11
C HIS A 372 -36.59 -2.20 -27.89
N ALA A 373 -36.97 -1.48 -28.95
CA ALA A 373 -37.71 -0.22 -28.83
C ALA A 373 -39.04 -0.41 -28.10
N THR A 374 -39.79 -1.47 -28.42
CA THR A 374 -41.12 -1.75 -27.84
C THR A 374 -41.10 -1.97 -26.32
N MET A 375 -39.94 -2.29 -25.74
CA MET A 375 -39.79 -2.45 -24.28
C MET A 375 -39.96 -1.12 -23.54
N PHE A 376 -39.58 0.01 -24.16
CA PHE A 376 -39.70 1.33 -23.57
C PHE A 376 -41.14 1.88 -23.61
N GLU A 377 -42.06 1.19 -24.28
CA GLU A 377 -43.51 1.46 -24.23
C GLU A 377 -44.19 0.65 -23.12
N ASN A 378 -43.53 -0.41 -22.63
CA ASN A 378 -44.06 -1.27 -21.58
C ASN A 378 -43.82 -0.64 -20.19
N LYS A 379 -44.88 -0.05 -19.62
CA LYS A 379 -44.83 0.59 -18.30
C LYS A 379 -44.46 -0.37 -17.16
N ASP A 380 -44.88 -1.63 -17.25
CA ASP A 380 -44.55 -2.66 -16.26
C ASP A 380 -43.06 -3.07 -16.31
N TRP A 381 -42.45 -3.02 -17.50
CA TRP A 381 -41.00 -3.19 -17.68
C TRP A 381 -40.24 -1.96 -17.15
N LEU A 382 -40.70 -0.75 -17.47
CA LEU A 382 -40.10 0.51 -17.00
C LEU A 382 -40.12 0.62 -15.47
N ALA A 383 -41.22 0.23 -14.81
CA ALA A 383 -41.29 0.19 -13.35
C ALA A 383 -40.23 -0.75 -12.75
N LYS A 384 -40.01 -1.92 -13.35
CA LYS A 384 -38.94 -2.85 -12.91
C LYS A 384 -37.55 -2.29 -13.15
N LEU A 385 -37.35 -1.56 -14.25
CA LEU A 385 -36.09 -0.86 -14.51
C LEU A 385 -35.82 0.22 -13.44
N CYS A 386 -36.83 1.03 -13.06
CA CYS A 386 -36.70 1.99 -11.95
C CYS A 386 -36.28 1.31 -10.65
N TYR A 387 -36.95 0.21 -10.31
CA TYR A 387 -36.61 -0.57 -9.13
C TYR A 387 -35.16 -1.07 -9.16
N LEU A 388 -34.73 -1.66 -10.28
CA LEU A 388 -33.36 -2.14 -10.46
C LEU A 388 -32.35 -1.01 -10.31
N ALA A 389 -32.62 0.15 -10.89
CA ALA A 389 -31.77 1.33 -10.76
C ALA A 389 -31.60 1.75 -9.28
N ASP A 390 -32.70 1.84 -8.52
CA ASP A 390 -32.62 2.20 -7.10
C ASP A 390 -31.97 1.13 -6.22
N ILE A 391 -32.30 -0.16 -6.40
CA ILE A 391 -31.72 -1.22 -5.56
C ILE A 391 -30.23 -1.39 -5.83
N PHE A 392 -29.77 -1.29 -7.08
CA PHE A 392 -28.34 -1.33 -7.39
C PHE A 392 -27.61 -0.12 -6.83
N ARG A 393 -28.23 1.06 -6.81
CA ARG A 393 -27.66 2.22 -6.12
C ARG A 393 -27.46 1.94 -4.63
N LYS A 394 -28.46 1.40 -3.94
CA LYS A 394 -28.37 1.04 -2.51
C LYS A 394 -27.32 -0.03 -2.23
N LEU A 395 -27.20 -1.03 -3.11
CA LEU A 395 -26.16 -2.05 -3.04
C LEU A 395 -24.77 -1.45 -3.24
N ASN A 396 -24.62 -0.54 -4.21
CA ASN A 396 -23.38 0.18 -4.43
C ASN A 396 -23.01 1.09 -3.25
N GLU A 397 -23.98 1.76 -2.62
CA GLU A 397 -23.77 2.53 -1.39
C GLU A 397 -23.23 1.64 -0.25
N LEU A 398 -23.79 0.44 -0.07
CA LEU A 398 -23.24 -0.54 0.87
C LEU A 398 -21.81 -0.93 0.46
N ASN A 399 -21.60 -1.35 -0.78
CA ASN A 399 -20.30 -1.79 -1.28
C ASN A 399 -19.21 -0.73 -1.06
N MET A 400 -19.47 0.52 -1.44
CA MET A 400 -18.57 1.66 -1.21
C MET A 400 -18.31 1.89 0.27
N SER A 401 -19.31 1.68 1.13
CA SER A 401 -19.11 1.77 2.58
C SER A 401 -18.24 0.63 3.15
N LEU A 402 -18.18 -0.53 2.49
CA LEU A 402 -17.33 -1.65 2.91
C LEU A 402 -15.86 -1.51 2.47
N GLN A 403 -15.60 -0.59 1.54
CA GLN A 403 -14.27 -0.24 1.07
C GLN A 403 -13.57 0.73 2.03
N GLY A 404 -12.24 0.70 2.05
CA GLY A 404 -11.42 1.61 2.84
C GLY A 404 -10.31 0.91 3.63
N LYS A 405 -9.38 1.72 4.12
CA LYS A 405 -8.28 1.28 5.01
C LYS A 405 -8.74 1.27 6.46
N ASP A 406 -7.96 0.61 7.32
CA ASP A 406 -8.13 0.67 8.78
C ASP A 406 -9.51 0.19 9.25
N THR A 407 -10.15 -0.72 8.51
CA THR A 407 -11.46 -1.29 8.86
C THR A 407 -11.28 -2.62 9.59
N SER A 408 -12.02 -2.83 10.69
CA SER A 408 -12.08 -4.12 11.37
C SER A 408 -13.29 -4.94 10.89
N ILE A 409 -13.28 -6.25 11.14
CA ILE A 409 -14.44 -7.13 10.89
C ILE A 409 -15.69 -6.57 11.59
N LEU A 410 -15.52 -6.05 12.82
CA LEU A 410 -16.62 -5.52 13.62
C LEU A 410 -17.32 -4.34 12.94
N ASN A 411 -16.56 -3.40 12.38
CA ASN A 411 -17.09 -2.23 11.69
C ASN A 411 -17.83 -2.59 10.41
N LEU A 412 -17.33 -3.58 9.67
CA LEU A 412 -17.92 -3.98 8.39
C LEU A 412 -19.19 -4.81 8.61
N ASP A 413 -19.20 -5.67 9.64
CA ASP A 413 -20.41 -6.37 10.06
C ASP A 413 -21.52 -5.38 10.44
N ASP A 414 -21.22 -4.31 11.19
CA ASP A 414 -22.22 -3.29 11.56
C ASP A 414 -22.87 -2.64 10.33
N LYS A 415 -22.09 -2.39 9.27
CA LYS A 415 -22.59 -1.84 8.00
C LYS A 415 -23.53 -2.81 7.28
N VAL A 416 -23.14 -4.10 7.20
CA VAL A 416 -23.98 -5.14 6.60
C VAL A 416 -25.26 -5.35 7.43
N GLY A 417 -25.17 -5.40 8.75
CA GLY A 417 -26.31 -5.52 9.66
C GLY A 417 -27.26 -4.33 9.55
N GLY A 418 -26.72 -3.10 9.43
CA GLY A 418 -27.50 -1.91 9.18
C GLY A 418 -28.24 -1.95 7.83
N PHE A 419 -27.60 -2.47 6.78
CA PHE A 419 -28.24 -2.67 5.48
C PHE A 419 -29.38 -3.71 5.56
N LEU A 420 -29.16 -4.85 6.21
CA LEU A 420 -30.18 -5.87 6.40
C LEU A 420 -31.44 -5.32 7.10
N LYS A 421 -31.27 -4.57 8.19
CA LYS A 421 -32.39 -3.91 8.90
C LYS A 421 -33.14 -2.94 7.99
N LYS A 422 -32.43 -2.19 7.13
CA LYS A 422 -33.07 -1.31 6.13
C LYS A 422 -33.83 -2.12 5.08
N ALA A 423 -33.25 -3.22 4.59
CA ALA A 423 -33.91 -4.09 3.61
C ALA A 423 -35.21 -4.70 4.15
N GLU A 424 -35.26 -5.08 5.42
CA GLU A 424 -36.50 -5.53 6.08
C GLU A 424 -37.56 -4.43 6.16
N ILE A 425 -37.15 -3.18 6.42
CA ILE A 425 -38.05 -2.02 6.39
C ILE A 425 -38.58 -1.80 4.98
N TRP A 426 -37.71 -1.79 3.96
CA TRP A 426 -38.11 -1.63 2.55
C TRP A 426 -39.09 -2.72 2.11
N LYS A 427 -38.82 -3.98 2.50
CA LYS A 427 -39.71 -5.10 2.20
C LYS A 427 -41.11 -4.88 2.79
N ARG A 428 -41.20 -4.49 4.06
CA ARG A 428 -42.49 -4.22 4.74
C ARG A 428 -43.22 -3.02 4.12
N ALA A 429 -42.49 -1.95 3.80
CA ALA A 429 -43.05 -0.77 3.14
C ALA A 429 -43.64 -1.12 1.77
N CYS A 430 -42.89 -1.81 0.91
CA CYS A 430 -43.37 -2.23 -0.40
C CYS A 430 -44.55 -3.22 -0.32
N ASP A 431 -44.61 -4.05 0.72
CA ASP A 431 -45.78 -4.93 0.97
C ASP A 431 -47.04 -4.13 1.34
N GLN A 432 -46.87 -2.93 1.89
CA GLN A 432 -47.93 -1.95 2.16
C GLN A 432 -48.14 -0.96 1.00
N GLU A 433 -47.49 -1.19 -0.15
CA GLU A 433 -47.53 -0.30 -1.33
C GLU A 433 -46.92 1.09 -1.10
N ASP A 434 -46.07 1.21 -0.08
CA ASP A 434 -45.18 2.36 0.11
C ASP A 434 -43.85 2.10 -0.60
N PHE A 435 -43.63 2.80 -1.72
CA PHE A 435 -42.43 2.70 -2.53
C PHE A 435 -41.45 3.85 -2.32
N THR A 436 -41.68 4.74 -1.34
CA THR A 436 -40.84 5.93 -1.08
C THR A 436 -39.36 5.62 -0.84
N CYS A 437 -39.07 4.39 -0.39
CA CYS A 437 -37.70 3.91 -0.24
C CYS A 437 -36.96 3.70 -1.57
N PHE A 438 -37.66 3.64 -2.70
CA PHE A 438 -37.16 3.55 -4.08
C PHE A 438 -37.67 4.78 -4.87
N PRO A 439 -37.01 5.94 -4.76
CA PRO A 439 -37.53 7.21 -5.28
C PRO A 439 -37.84 7.22 -6.78
N GLN A 440 -37.03 6.55 -7.60
CA GLN A 440 -37.23 6.52 -9.05
C GLN A 440 -38.45 5.67 -9.41
N LEU A 441 -38.68 4.59 -8.67
CA LEU A 441 -39.88 3.77 -8.79
C LEU A 441 -41.12 4.52 -8.28
N ASP A 442 -41.02 5.16 -7.12
CA ASP A 442 -42.12 5.87 -6.46
C ASP A 442 -42.67 7.00 -7.34
N VAL A 443 -41.77 7.83 -7.87
CA VAL A 443 -42.14 8.90 -8.82
C VAL A 443 -42.77 8.34 -10.09
N PHE A 444 -42.22 7.23 -10.62
CA PHE A 444 -42.76 6.62 -11.83
C PHE A 444 -44.18 6.06 -11.59
N LEU A 445 -44.40 5.32 -10.51
CA LEU A 445 -45.72 4.75 -10.16
C LEU A 445 -46.74 5.84 -9.81
N SER A 446 -46.30 6.97 -9.26
CA SER A 446 -47.19 8.10 -8.95
C SER A 446 -47.65 8.84 -10.20
N ASN A 447 -46.78 8.96 -11.20
CA ASN A 447 -47.05 9.70 -12.44
C ASN A 447 -47.74 8.83 -13.50
N GLU A 448 -47.50 7.52 -13.49
CA GLU A 448 -48.00 6.59 -14.48
C GLU A 448 -49.12 5.71 -13.89
N ASN A 449 -50.25 5.61 -14.58
CA ASN A 449 -51.39 4.78 -14.16
C ASN A 449 -51.09 3.26 -14.36
N VAL A 450 -50.12 2.74 -13.61
CA VAL A 450 -49.65 1.35 -13.65
C VAL A 450 -50.27 0.57 -12.50
N GLY A 451 -50.78 -0.64 -12.77
CA GLY A 451 -51.22 -1.53 -11.71
C GLY A 451 -50.06 -1.87 -10.77
N THR A 452 -50.16 -1.53 -9.49
CA THR A 452 -49.09 -1.71 -8.48
C THR A 452 -48.87 -3.18 -8.13
N ALA A 453 -49.90 -4.03 -8.22
CA ALA A 453 -49.88 -5.40 -7.72
C ALA A 453 -48.81 -6.32 -8.38
N PRO A 454 -48.64 -6.34 -9.72
CA PRO A 454 -47.60 -7.15 -10.37
C PRO A 454 -46.18 -6.71 -10.01
N VAL A 455 -45.94 -5.40 -9.92
CA VAL A 455 -44.63 -4.82 -9.59
C VAL A 455 -44.28 -5.09 -8.12
N LYS A 456 -45.26 -4.89 -7.22
CA LYS A 456 -45.16 -5.20 -5.79
C LYS A 456 -44.68 -6.63 -5.53
N LEU A 457 -45.35 -7.62 -6.12
CA LEU A 457 -45.03 -9.04 -5.90
C LEU A 457 -43.57 -9.35 -6.25
N VAL A 458 -43.10 -8.82 -7.39
CA VAL A 458 -41.73 -9.00 -7.87
C VAL A 458 -40.72 -8.35 -6.92
N ILE A 459 -41.00 -7.13 -6.44
CA ILE A 459 -40.11 -6.38 -5.54
C ILE A 459 -40.02 -7.03 -4.17
N VAL A 460 -41.17 -7.34 -3.54
CA VAL A 460 -41.20 -7.97 -2.21
C VAL A 460 -40.53 -9.34 -2.26
N GLY A 461 -40.78 -10.12 -3.32
CA GLY A 461 -40.12 -11.40 -3.55
C GLY A 461 -38.60 -11.26 -3.71
N HIS A 462 -38.14 -10.27 -4.48
CA HIS A 462 -36.71 -9.99 -4.63
C HIS A 462 -36.07 -9.57 -3.32
N LEU A 463 -36.67 -8.65 -2.55
CA LEU A 463 -36.14 -8.22 -1.25
C LEU A 463 -36.09 -9.38 -0.24
N ALA A 464 -37.09 -10.26 -0.22
CA ALA A 464 -37.06 -11.46 0.62
C ALA A 464 -35.89 -12.39 0.26
N ASN A 465 -35.67 -12.61 -1.05
CA ASN A 465 -34.55 -13.41 -1.54
C ASN A 465 -33.20 -12.76 -1.25
N LEU A 466 -33.10 -11.43 -1.38
CA LEU A 466 -31.90 -10.66 -1.05
C LEU A 466 -31.55 -10.81 0.43
N ILE A 467 -32.51 -10.57 1.33
CA ILE A 467 -32.35 -10.74 2.79
C ILE A 467 -31.90 -12.16 3.12
N SER A 468 -32.57 -13.18 2.56
CA SER A 468 -32.18 -14.59 2.75
C SER A 468 -30.78 -14.88 2.22
N GLY A 469 -30.41 -14.31 1.07
CA GLY A 469 -29.07 -14.37 0.50
C GLY A 469 -28.03 -13.83 1.48
N PHE A 470 -28.23 -12.63 1.99
CA PHE A 470 -27.34 -12.03 2.99
C PHE A 470 -27.24 -12.89 4.26
N HIS A 471 -28.34 -13.41 4.82
CA HIS A 471 -28.25 -14.31 5.98
C HIS A 471 -27.46 -15.60 5.68
N SER A 472 -27.58 -16.16 4.47
CA SER A 472 -26.82 -17.36 4.08
C SER A 472 -25.32 -17.08 3.93
N TYR A 473 -24.95 -15.91 3.41
CA TYR A 473 -23.55 -15.51 3.25
C TYR A 473 -22.96 -14.90 4.51
N PHE A 474 -23.78 -14.40 5.45
CA PHE A 474 -23.41 -13.80 6.73
C PHE A 474 -24.12 -14.51 7.90
N PRO A 475 -23.76 -15.78 8.18
CA PRO A 475 -24.36 -16.52 9.28
C PRO A 475 -23.90 -15.98 10.64
N ASP A 476 -24.81 -16.09 11.61
CA ASP A 476 -24.57 -15.82 13.03
C ASP A 476 -24.12 -14.38 13.33
N MET A 477 -24.50 -13.42 12.48
CA MET A 477 -24.20 -12.00 12.67
C MET A 477 -24.67 -11.53 14.03
N ASP A 478 -25.94 -11.76 14.38
CA ASP A 478 -26.52 -11.37 15.67
C ASP A 478 -25.79 -11.99 16.88
N GLU A 479 -25.37 -13.24 16.77
CA GLU A 479 -24.63 -13.89 17.85
C GLU A 479 -23.20 -13.35 17.98
N LYS A 480 -22.52 -13.10 16.85
CA LYS A 480 -21.19 -12.48 16.81
C LYS A 480 -21.21 -11.04 17.30
N PHE A 481 -22.26 -10.28 17.01
CA PHE A 481 -22.47 -8.93 17.55
C PHE A 481 -22.45 -8.99 19.08
N VAL A 482 -23.31 -9.83 19.66
CA VAL A 482 -23.42 -10.01 21.12
C VAL A 482 -22.11 -10.49 21.77
N GLN A 483 -21.37 -11.41 21.11
CA GLN A 483 -20.12 -11.95 21.66
C GLN A 483 -18.93 -10.98 21.61
N LEU A 484 -18.93 -10.03 20.66
CA LEU A 484 -17.79 -9.13 20.42
C LEU A 484 -18.08 -7.67 20.79
N ASP A 485 -19.28 -7.36 21.29
CA ASP A 485 -19.66 -6.02 21.72
C ASP A 485 -18.78 -5.47 22.85
N TRP A 486 -18.20 -6.33 23.69
CA TRP A 486 -17.21 -5.89 24.68
C TRP A 486 -15.94 -5.32 24.05
N VAL A 487 -15.59 -5.77 22.83
CA VAL A 487 -14.49 -5.20 22.05
C VAL A 487 -14.90 -3.83 21.48
N ARG A 488 -16.15 -3.68 21.04
CA ARG A 488 -16.69 -2.44 20.44
C ARG A 488 -16.92 -1.33 21.46
N ASN A 489 -17.67 -1.63 22.52
CA ASN A 489 -18.08 -0.66 23.52
C ASN A 489 -18.27 -1.33 24.89
N ARG A 490 -17.16 -1.41 25.62
CA ARG A 490 -17.11 -1.96 26.98
C ARG A 490 -17.90 -1.18 28.03
N PHE A 491 -18.30 0.06 27.76
CA PHE A 491 -18.96 0.95 28.72
C PHE A 491 -20.49 0.87 28.64
N LEU A 492 -21.04 0.21 27.62
CA LEU A 492 -22.48 0.01 27.40
C LEU A 492 -22.86 -1.48 27.40
N LEU A 493 -22.15 -2.32 28.16
CA LEU A 493 -22.40 -3.75 28.17
C LEU A 493 -23.67 -4.13 28.92
N SER A 494 -24.60 -4.77 28.23
CA SER A 494 -25.71 -5.50 28.85
C SER A 494 -25.19 -6.70 29.66
N GLU A 495 -25.97 -7.17 30.64
CA GLU A 495 -25.66 -8.35 31.45
C GLU A 495 -25.48 -9.62 30.58
N ALA A 496 -26.26 -9.73 29.51
CA ALA A 496 -26.19 -10.83 28.54
C ALA A 496 -24.81 -10.92 27.84
N ASN A 497 -24.20 -9.78 27.48
CA ASN A 497 -22.91 -9.74 26.79
C ASN A 497 -21.74 -10.15 27.69
N ARG A 498 -21.86 -9.97 29.01
CA ARG A 498 -20.80 -10.29 29.99
C ARG A 498 -20.70 -11.78 30.27
N SER A 499 -21.85 -12.45 30.35
CA SER A 499 -21.98 -13.87 30.75
C SER A 499 -21.21 -14.87 29.87
N LYS A 500 -20.84 -14.51 28.63
CA LYS A 500 -20.12 -15.39 27.69
C LYS A 500 -18.59 -15.36 27.81
N LEU A 501 -18.01 -14.45 28.59
CA LEU A 501 -16.57 -14.43 28.88
C LEU A 501 -16.25 -15.25 30.14
N PRO A 502 -15.04 -15.82 30.29
CA PRO A 502 -14.61 -16.38 31.58
C PRO A 502 -14.70 -15.33 32.69
N VAL A 503 -15.07 -15.73 33.91
CA VAL A 503 -15.28 -14.82 35.05
C VAL A 503 -14.09 -13.89 35.27
N THR A 504 -12.86 -14.42 35.15
CA THR A 504 -11.62 -13.64 35.24
C THR A 504 -11.50 -12.53 34.22
N HIS A 505 -12.06 -12.70 33.02
CA HIS A 505 -12.10 -11.66 31.99
C HIS A 505 -13.24 -10.68 32.23
N GLN A 506 -14.36 -11.14 32.80
CA GLN A 506 -15.47 -10.25 33.19
C GLN A 506 -15.03 -9.27 34.28
N GLU A 507 -14.30 -9.73 35.30
CA GLU A 507 -13.75 -8.90 36.37
C GLU A 507 -12.83 -7.80 35.82
N LYS A 508 -11.82 -8.20 35.03
CA LYS A 508 -10.90 -7.25 34.36
C LYS A 508 -11.63 -6.25 33.46
N LEU A 509 -12.67 -6.71 32.76
CA LEU A 509 -13.49 -5.84 31.92
C LEU A 509 -14.28 -4.82 32.75
N MET A 510 -14.75 -5.20 33.94
CA MET A 510 -15.42 -4.30 34.89
C MET A 510 -14.48 -3.26 35.48
N GLU A 511 -13.23 -3.65 35.78
CA GLU A 511 -12.17 -2.73 36.20
C GLU A 511 -11.94 -1.66 35.12
N VAL A 512 -11.71 -2.09 33.88
CA VAL A 512 -11.53 -1.16 32.76
C VAL A 512 -12.78 -0.30 32.52
N ALA A 513 -13.98 -0.88 32.63
CA ALA A 513 -15.22 -0.13 32.46
C ALA A 513 -15.41 0.96 33.53
N SER A 514 -14.86 0.75 34.73
CA SER A 514 -14.95 1.68 35.86
C SER A 514 -13.83 2.74 35.87
N ASP A 515 -12.79 2.55 35.06
CA ASP A 515 -11.66 3.48 34.96
C ASP A 515 -12.01 4.72 34.13
N ARG A 516 -12.08 5.88 34.80
CA ARG A 516 -12.38 7.17 34.15
C ARG A 516 -11.29 7.65 33.18
N GLY A 517 -10.03 7.30 33.45
CA GLY A 517 -8.91 7.62 32.56
C GLY A 517 -9.02 6.86 31.24
N LEU A 518 -9.32 5.56 31.29
CA LEU A 518 -9.55 4.73 30.11
C LEU A 518 -10.82 5.15 29.35
N GLN A 519 -11.88 5.59 30.05
CA GLN A 519 -13.06 6.19 29.40
C GLN A 519 -12.72 7.44 28.58
N MET A 520 -11.94 8.36 29.15
CA MET A 520 -11.52 9.58 28.44
C MET A 520 -10.63 9.23 27.24
N LYS A 521 -9.70 8.29 27.39
CA LYS A 521 -8.85 7.81 26.28
C LYS A 521 -9.67 7.15 25.18
N PHE A 522 -10.69 6.36 25.52
CA PHE A 522 -11.54 5.70 24.53
C PHE A 522 -12.21 6.70 23.56
N GLY A 523 -12.68 7.85 24.07
CA GLY A 523 -13.25 8.91 23.24
C GLY A 523 -12.22 9.69 22.41
N ALA A 524 -10.93 9.60 22.74
CA ALA A 524 -9.86 10.37 22.13
C ALA A 524 -8.92 9.56 21.21
N SER A 525 -9.09 8.23 21.13
CA SER A 525 -8.19 7.31 20.42
C SER A 525 -8.97 6.39 19.48
N THR A 526 -8.27 5.76 18.52
CA THR A 526 -8.87 4.68 17.73
C THR A 526 -9.12 3.44 18.61
N LEU A 527 -10.00 2.55 18.14
CA LEU A 527 -10.31 1.32 18.87
C LEU A 527 -9.06 0.46 19.12
N THR A 528 -8.18 0.38 18.12
CA THR A 528 -6.92 -0.38 18.15
C THR A 528 -5.92 0.22 19.14
N GLN A 529 -5.69 1.55 19.06
CA GLN A 529 -4.83 2.28 20.01
C GLN A 529 -5.30 2.10 21.45
N PHE A 530 -6.61 2.17 21.66
CA PHE A 530 -7.19 1.99 22.98
C PHE A 530 -6.98 0.57 23.52
N TRP A 531 -7.18 -0.46 22.72
CA TRP A 531 -6.92 -1.85 23.14
C TRP A 531 -5.44 -2.14 23.35
N LEU A 532 -4.54 -1.44 22.64
CA LEU A 532 -3.10 -1.48 22.90
C LEU A 532 -2.75 -0.82 24.24
N CYS A 533 -3.35 0.32 24.56
CA CYS A 533 -3.21 0.95 25.88
C CYS A 533 -3.70 0.01 26.99
N VAL A 534 -4.89 -0.60 26.81
CA VAL A 534 -5.43 -1.56 27.78
C VAL A 534 -4.53 -2.78 27.92
N LYS A 535 -3.90 -3.25 26.85
CA LYS A 535 -2.96 -4.38 26.92
C LYS A 535 -1.76 -4.11 27.82
N GLN A 536 -1.36 -2.85 28.05
CA GLN A 536 -0.28 -2.51 28.97
C GLN A 536 -0.67 -2.77 30.43
N GLU A 537 -1.93 -2.52 30.79
CA GLU A 537 -2.45 -2.66 32.17
C GLU A 537 -3.14 -4.01 32.40
N HIS A 538 -3.85 -4.54 31.39
CA HIS A 538 -4.56 -5.81 31.37
C HIS A 538 -4.14 -6.67 30.15
N PRO A 539 -2.96 -7.32 30.18
CA PRO A 539 -2.36 -7.97 29.01
C PRO A 539 -3.23 -9.01 28.33
N GLU A 540 -3.85 -9.91 29.09
CA GLU A 540 -4.70 -10.98 28.56
C GLU A 540 -5.95 -10.44 27.85
N LEU A 541 -6.63 -9.46 28.48
CA LEU A 541 -7.85 -8.87 27.95
C LEU A 541 -7.56 -8.05 26.69
N GLY A 542 -6.50 -7.22 26.73
CA GLY A 542 -6.05 -6.45 25.57
C GLY A 542 -5.61 -7.34 24.41
N GLN A 543 -4.86 -8.41 24.70
CA GLN A 543 -4.46 -9.40 23.69
C GLN A 543 -5.68 -10.05 23.03
N LYS A 544 -6.66 -10.50 23.82
CA LYS A 544 -7.88 -11.13 23.30
C LYS A 544 -8.70 -10.18 22.41
N ALA A 545 -8.75 -8.90 22.74
CA ALA A 545 -9.41 -7.90 21.91
C ALA A 545 -8.64 -7.67 20.59
N LEU A 546 -7.32 -7.54 20.66
CA LEU A 546 -6.49 -7.35 19.47
C LEU A 546 -6.53 -8.56 18.52
N GLU A 547 -6.70 -9.78 19.04
CA GLU A 547 -6.93 -10.98 18.20
C GLU A 547 -8.21 -10.93 17.37
N GLN A 548 -9.18 -10.08 17.74
CA GLN A 548 -10.41 -9.85 16.98
C GLN A 548 -10.26 -8.69 15.98
N LEU A 549 -9.36 -7.73 16.26
CA LEU A 549 -9.14 -6.55 15.43
C LEU A 549 -8.03 -6.73 14.38
N LEU A 550 -7.05 -7.60 14.67
CA LEU A 550 -5.90 -7.88 13.81
C LEU A 550 -6.25 -8.52 12.46
N PRO A 551 -7.27 -9.40 12.33
CA PRO A 551 -7.62 -9.97 11.03
C PRO A 551 -8.08 -8.91 10.02
N PHE A 552 -7.73 -9.12 8.75
CA PHE A 552 -8.36 -8.39 7.65
C PHE A 552 -9.81 -8.84 7.46
N ALA A 553 -10.68 -7.89 7.15
CA ALA A 553 -12.10 -8.13 6.88
C ALA A 553 -12.44 -8.15 5.37
N SER A 554 -11.59 -7.54 4.55
CA SER A 554 -11.79 -7.41 3.10
C SER A 554 -10.48 -7.60 2.34
N THR A 555 -10.58 -7.75 1.02
CA THR A 555 -9.47 -7.76 0.06
C THR A 555 -9.24 -6.38 -0.57
N TYR A 556 -9.83 -5.32 -0.01
CA TYR A 556 -9.82 -3.96 -0.59
C TYR A 556 -8.42 -3.44 -0.92
N LEU A 557 -7.42 -3.64 -0.05
CA LEU A 557 -6.06 -3.15 -0.31
C LEU A 557 -5.42 -3.79 -1.55
N CYS A 558 -5.75 -5.05 -1.84
CA CYS A 558 -5.29 -5.74 -3.04
C CYS A 558 -6.03 -5.19 -4.27
N GLU A 559 -7.36 -5.06 -4.21
CA GLU A 559 -8.20 -4.47 -5.27
C GLU A 559 -7.77 -3.03 -5.63
N ALA A 560 -7.51 -2.20 -4.62
CA ALA A 560 -6.99 -0.85 -4.80
C ALA A 560 -5.58 -0.86 -5.43
N SER A 561 -4.77 -1.87 -5.13
CA SER A 561 -3.44 -2.05 -5.73
C SER A 561 -3.53 -2.53 -7.18
N PHE A 562 -4.52 -3.36 -7.53
CA PHE A 562 -4.76 -3.74 -8.93
C PHE A 562 -5.16 -2.53 -9.78
N SER A 563 -5.97 -1.61 -9.22
CA SER A 563 -6.26 -0.33 -9.89
C SER A 563 -4.99 0.50 -10.13
N ALA A 564 -4.04 0.49 -9.18
CA ALA A 564 -2.74 1.14 -9.36
C ALA A 564 -1.86 0.41 -10.39
N MET A 565 -1.87 -0.92 -10.40
CA MET A 565 -1.18 -1.76 -11.37
C MET A 565 -1.58 -1.41 -12.80
N MET A 566 -2.88 -1.22 -13.07
CA MET A 566 -3.39 -0.88 -14.41
C MET A 566 -2.88 0.49 -14.92
N LEU A 567 -2.55 1.41 -14.01
CA LEU A 567 -1.95 2.71 -14.35
C LEU A 567 -0.44 2.61 -14.58
N ILE A 568 0.23 1.73 -13.83
CA ILE A 568 1.69 1.53 -13.91
C ILE A 568 2.05 0.68 -15.15
N LYS A 569 1.41 -0.47 -15.31
CA LYS A 569 1.62 -1.44 -16.39
C LYS A 569 0.54 -1.25 -17.45
N THR A 570 0.82 -0.38 -18.41
CA THR A 570 -0.06 -0.11 -19.56
C THR A 570 0.33 -0.98 -20.77
N LYS A 571 -0.47 -0.96 -21.84
CA LYS A 571 -0.13 -1.65 -23.10
C LYS A 571 1.25 -1.25 -23.65
N GLN A 572 1.67 -0.01 -23.41
CA GLN A 572 2.98 0.52 -23.84
C GLN A 572 4.13 0.14 -22.87
N ARG A 573 3.82 -0.33 -21.65
CA ARG A 573 4.77 -0.68 -20.58
C ARG A 573 4.60 -2.12 -20.08
N ASN A 574 4.10 -3.01 -20.93
CA ASN A 574 3.74 -4.38 -20.56
C ASN A 574 4.93 -5.26 -20.12
N ARG A 575 6.18 -4.85 -20.43
CA ARG A 575 7.42 -5.54 -20.02
C ARG A 575 8.01 -5.07 -18.69
N LEU A 576 7.38 -4.10 -18.02
CA LEU A 576 7.89 -3.57 -16.75
C LEU A 576 7.80 -4.62 -15.64
N CYS A 577 8.88 -4.79 -14.88
CA CYS A 577 8.86 -5.53 -13.62
C CYS A 577 8.01 -4.77 -12.59
N LEU A 578 6.83 -5.31 -12.27
CA LEU A 578 5.79 -4.59 -11.54
C LEU A 578 6.11 -4.44 -10.04
N GLU A 579 6.70 -5.45 -9.42
CA GLU A 579 6.71 -5.63 -7.96
C GLU A 579 7.15 -4.36 -7.21
N LYS A 580 8.38 -3.89 -7.46
CA LYS A 580 8.95 -2.77 -6.69
C LYS A 580 8.28 -1.46 -7.04
N SER A 581 7.92 -1.26 -8.31
CA SER A 581 7.15 -0.09 -8.75
C SER A 581 5.80 0.01 -8.06
N LEU A 582 5.08 -1.11 -7.95
CA LEU A 582 3.80 -1.17 -7.27
C LEU A 582 3.97 -0.92 -5.78
N ILE A 583 4.93 -1.60 -5.12
CA ILE A 583 5.22 -1.39 -3.70
C ILE A 583 5.51 0.08 -3.41
N THR A 584 6.44 0.71 -4.13
CA THR A 584 6.76 2.13 -3.93
C THR A 584 5.55 3.04 -4.17
N ALA A 585 4.72 2.73 -5.18
CA ALA A 585 3.52 3.51 -5.49
C ALA A 585 2.46 3.43 -4.38
N VAL A 586 2.14 2.23 -3.87
CA VAL A 586 0.99 2.03 -2.98
C VAL A 586 1.33 2.01 -1.49
N ALA A 587 2.60 1.81 -1.13
CA ALA A 587 3.01 1.73 0.28
C ALA A 587 2.68 3.02 1.05
N SER A 588 2.08 2.86 2.23
CA SER A 588 1.91 3.94 3.21
C SER A 588 3.22 4.25 3.94
N LEU A 589 4.11 3.27 4.11
CA LEU A 589 5.41 3.44 4.74
C LEU A 589 6.39 4.16 3.77
N PRO A 590 7.04 5.25 4.19
CA PRO A 590 8.06 5.90 3.36
C PRO A 590 9.36 5.08 3.34
N PRO A 591 10.13 5.12 2.24
CA PRO A 591 11.48 4.55 2.21
C PRO A 591 12.41 5.33 3.16
N ARG A 592 13.36 4.63 3.80
CA ARG A 592 14.38 5.23 4.68
C ARG A 592 15.44 5.95 3.86
N MET A 593 15.11 7.15 3.38
CA MET A 593 16.00 7.93 2.49
C MET A 593 17.39 8.14 3.09
N THR A 594 17.49 8.41 4.39
CA THR A 594 18.78 8.59 5.07
C THR A 594 19.65 7.34 5.01
N LYS A 595 19.07 6.15 5.16
CA LYS A 595 19.77 4.86 5.01
C LYS A 595 20.20 4.68 3.56
N ILE A 596 19.26 4.79 2.61
CA ILE A 596 19.50 4.58 1.18
C ILE A 596 20.61 5.51 0.66
N LEU A 597 20.56 6.80 0.99
CA LEU A 597 21.54 7.78 0.54
C LEU A 597 22.92 7.58 1.17
N SER A 598 23.01 6.92 2.32
CA SER A 598 24.29 6.58 2.97
C SER A 598 24.99 5.36 2.34
N GLU A 599 24.20 4.45 1.74
CA GLU A 599 24.69 3.20 1.13
C GLU A 599 25.00 3.35 -0.37
N VAL A 600 24.44 4.38 -1.02
CA VAL A 600 24.59 4.61 -2.47
C VAL A 600 25.69 5.63 -2.75
N GLN A 601 26.68 5.23 -3.56
CA GLN A 601 27.75 6.13 -4.01
C GLN A 601 27.18 7.19 -4.98
N ALA A 602 27.43 8.47 -4.71
CA ALA A 602 26.97 9.57 -5.55
C ALA A 602 27.73 9.61 -6.89
N HIS A 603 27.15 9.01 -7.92
CA HIS A 603 27.61 9.18 -9.30
C HIS A 603 26.91 10.39 -9.92
N ILE A 604 27.69 11.35 -10.39
CA ILE A 604 27.20 12.51 -11.15
C ILE A 604 26.97 12.02 -12.59
N SER A 605 25.86 12.40 -13.22
CA SER A 605 25.67 12.17 -14.66
C SER A 605 26.73 12.94 -15.44
N HIS A 606 27.38 12.26 -16.40
CA HIS A 606 28.33 12.89 -17.31
C HIS A 606 27.66 13.88 -18.26
#